data_AF-A0A5C5ZH19-F1
#
_entry.id   AF-A0A5C5ZH19-F1
#
_cell.length_a   1.000
_cell.length_b   1.000
_cell.length_c   1.000
_cell.angle_alpha   90.00
_cell.angle_beta   90.00
_cell.angle_gamma   90.00
#
_symmetry.space_group_name_H-M   'P 1'
#
loop_
_entity.id
_entity.type
_entity.pdbx_description
1 polymer ?
#
loop_
_entity_poly.entity_id
_entity_poly.type
_entity_poly.pdbx_seq_one_letter_code
_entity_poly.pdbx_strand_id
1 'polypeptide(L)'
;MPQPTDNDPEEAKADAQAREFIARWRPSGGAERANYQLFLTELCDLLGVDHPEPAGPDGAENAYVFEKAIRFDNYDGTHSTKFADLYRRGCFVCETKQGVEERGDDAALSERGKQKQAAKKQGHGRRGSKAHDKALRQAHTQAEQYARHLSADEGRPPLLMVVDVGHVIELYSEFSQTGGAYVAFPDPQSHKIALEDLAEAETRERLRLVWTDPLALDPSRRSAKVTREIADSLAKLAKRLEAAGHAPEEVAQFLMRCLFTMFAEDVGLLQEKPSQERRDPFTTLLKSLDDPAHFVPVVESLWQTMDKGGFSTDLREKLIRFNGGLFESQAALPLDRDQLELLIEAAEANWSDVEPAIFGTLLERALDPVERHKLGAHYTPRAYVERLVVPTVVEPLRAEWDAALAAALTLLDDGDESGALKELNRFHDRLCEVRVLDPACGSGNFLYVVLEHLKRLEGEVFAACDEVAGGRQMLLESGHTVDPHQLLGIELNPRAAAIAELVLWIGYLQWHFRTRGKVRPPEPVIKNFGNIECRDAVPPTTAAKKCWATTASRSRSGMAAPPSPTRSPARRCRTSRCGSRCTAT
;
A
#
# COMPACT_ATOMS: atom_id res chain seq x y z
N MET A 1 -39.65 4.37 7.64
CA MET A 1 -39.56 4.44 6.17
C MET A 1 -39.29 5.90 5.77
N PRO A 2 -38.03 6.31 5.58
CA PRO A 2 -37.76 7.46 4.73
C PRO A 2 -38.26 7.13 3.32
N GLN A 3 -38.80 8.12 2.61
CA GLN A 3 -39.07 7.99 1.17
C GLN A 3 -37.72 7.86 0.43
N PRO A 4 -37.67 7.21 -0.74
CA PRO A 4 -36.54 7.42 -1.64
C PRO A 4 -36.47 8.91 -1.94
N THR A 5 -35.28 9.52 -1.76
CA THR A 5 -35.05 10.89 -2.16
C THR A 5 -35.24 11.01 -3.67
N ASP A 6 -35.93 12.06 -4.13
CA ASP A 6 -35.95 12.40 -5.56
C ASP A 6 -34.49 12.59 -6.00
N ASN A 7 -34.00 11.75 -6.93
CA ASN A 7 -32.66 11.90 -7.51
C ASN A 7 -32.54 13.29 -8.13
N ASP A 8 -31.37 13.92 -7.97
CA ASP A 8 -31.10 15.21 -8.57
C ASP A 8 -31.27 15.11 -10.11
N PRO A 9 -32.04 16.01 -10.76
CA PRO A 9 -32.22 15.97 -12.22
C PRO A 9 -30.91 16.10 -13.00
N GLU A 10 -29.84 16.70 -12.44
CA GLU A 10 -28.50 16.68 -13.04
C GLU A 10 -27.85 15.28 -12.95
N GLU A 11 -27.99 14.61 -11.81
CA GLU A 11 -27.45 13.25 -11.57
C GLU A 11 -28.16 12.22 -12.46
N ALA A 12 -29.49 12.27 -12.54
CA ALA A 12 -30.29 11.40 -13.41
C ALA A 12 -29.95 11.58 -14.91
N LYS A 13 -29.51 12.79 -15.30
CA LYS A 13 -29.03 13.08 -16.66
C LYS A 13 -27.62 12.53 -16.89
N ALA A 14 -26.71 12.69 -15.94
CA ALA A 14 -25.36 12.12 -16.00
C ALA A 14 -25.40 10.58 -16.11
N ASP A 15 -26.27 9.93 -15.35
CA ASP A 15 -26.50 8.47 -15.44
C ASP A 15 -27.02 8.03 -16.82
N ALA A 16 -27.89 8.82 -17.44
CA ALA A 16 -28.39 8.53 -18.78
C ALA A 16 -27.27 8.66 -19.83
N GLN A 17 -26.43 9.71 -19.73
CA GLN A 17 -25.25 9.90 -20.59
C GLN A 17 -24.23 8.77 -20.42
N ALA A 18 -23.98 8.32 -19.18
CA ALA A 18 -23.11 7.19 -18.89
C ALA A 18 -23.59 5.91 -19.59
N ARG A 19 -24.89 5.59 -19.48
CA ARG A 19 -25.48 4.41 -20.13
C ARG A 19 -25.41 4.48 -21.65
N GLU A 20 -25.60 5.64 -22.26
CA GLU A 20 -25.44 5.84 -23.71
C GLU A 20 -23.98 5.65 -24.15
N PHE A 21 -23.03 6.24 -23.43
CA PHE A 21 -21.60 6.08 -23.69
C PHE A 21 -21.16 4.60 -23.60
N ILE A 22 -21.55 3.90 -22.53
CA ILE A 22 -21.26 2.47 -22.34
C ILE A 22 -21.85 1.65 -23.49
N ALA A 23 -23.13 1.84 -23.83
CA ALA A 23 -23.81 1.10 -24.89
C ALA A 23 -23.16 1.32 -26.28
N ARG A 24 -22.64 2.53 -26.53
CA ARG A 24 -21.95 2.88 -27.77
C ARG A 24 -20.56 2.26 -27.89
N TRP A 25 -19.80 2.27 -26.80
CA TRP A 25 -18.37 1.89 -26.84
C TRP A 25 -18.08 0.42 -26.51
N ARG A 26 -18.96 -0.27 -25.79
CA ARG A 26 -18.85 -1.70 -25.51
C ARG A 26 -18.58 -2.58 -26.75
N PRO A 27 -19.31 -2.46 -27.89
CA PRO A 27 -19.09 -3.30 -29.08
C PRO A 27 -17.87 -2.91 -29.93
N SER A 28 -17.00 -2.00 -29.47
CA SER A 28 -15.90 -1.48 -30.29
C SER A 28 -14.69 -2.43 -30.31
N GLY A 29 -14.61 -3.30 -31.32
CA GLY A 29 -13.49 -4.22 -31.53
C GLY A 29 -12.77 -4.06 -32.89
N GLY A 30 -11.44 -3.89 -32.85
CA GLY A 30 -10.55 -4.16 -34.00
C GLY A 30 -10.20 -3.01 -34.96
N ALA A 31 -10.12 -1.74 -34.49
CA ALA A 31 -9.72 -0.61 -35.34
C ALA A 31 -8.94 0.50 -34.59
N GLU A 32 -7.95 0.11 -33.80
CA GLU A 32 -7.15 0.91 -32.84
C GLU A 32 -6.94 2.38 -33.23
N ARG A 33 -6.21 2.62 -34.33
CA ARG A 33 -5.76 3.97 -34.74
C ARG A 33 -6.85 4.94 -35.20
N ALA A 34 -8.10 4.50 -35.34
CA ALA A 34 -9.19 5.35 -35.83
C ALA A 34 -10.13 5.86 -34.72
N ASN A 35 -10.16 5.20 -33.57
CA ASN A 35 -11.25 5.35 -32.61
C ASN A 35 -10.83 5.93 -31.25
N TYR A 36 -9.56 5.87 -30.87
CA TYR A 36 -9.11 6.26 -29.52
C TYR A 36 -9.35 7.75 -29.23
N GLN A 37 -9.07 8.64 -30.19
CA GLN A 37 -9.31 10.08 -30.03
C GLN A 37 -10.80 10.39 -29.83
N LEU A 38 -11.69 9.72 -30.57
CA LEU A 38 -13.14 9.86 -30.44
C LEU A 38 -13.65 9.33 -29.10
N PHE A 39 -13.15 8.17 -28.65
CA PHE A 39 -13.47 7.61 -27.32
C PHE A 39 -13.06 8.57 -26.21
N LEU A 40 -11.83 9.09 -26.24
CA LEU A 40 -11.31 9.99 -25.21
C LEU A 40 -12.02 11.36 -25.23
N THR A 41 -12.44 11.85 -26.40
CA THR A 41 -13.22 13.10 -26.50
C THR A 41 -14.62 12.92 -25.88
N GLU A 42 -15.32 11.83 -26.22
CA GLU A 42 -16.64 11.52 -25.65
C GLU A 42 -16.57 11.14 -24.16
N LEU A 43 -15.43 10.61 -23.70
CA LEU A 43 -15.15 10.44 -22.28
C LEU A 43 -14.99 11.79 -21.58
N CYS A 44 -14.34 12.79 -22.21
CA CYS A 44 -14.27 14.14 -21.65
C CYS A 44 -15.66 14.78 -21.54
N ASP A 45 -16.53 14.58 -22.55
CA ASP A 45 -17.94 15.02 -22.50
C ASP A 45 -18.72 14.34 -21.35
N LEU A 46 -18.54 13.03 -21.16
CA LEU A 46 -19.18 12.29 -20.06
C LEU A 46 -18.71 12.74 -18.68
N LEU A 47 -17.43 13.08 -18.54
CA LEU A 47 -16.84 13.54 -17.29
C LEU A 47 -17.04 15.05 -17.03
N GLY A 48 -17.52 15.81 -18.03
CA GLY A 48 -17.69 17.26 -17.92
C GLY A 48 -16.35 18.01 -17.82
N VAL A 49 -15.32 17.54 -18.51
CA VAL A 49 -13.96 18.12 -18.49
C VAL A 49 -13.55 18.67 -19.85
N ASP A 50 -12.58 19.59 -19.86
CA ASP A 50 -12.07 20.21 -21.09
C ASP A 50 -11.58 19.17 -22.12
N HIS A 51 -11.70 19.51 -23.40
CA HIS A 51 -11.17 18.70 -24.51
C HIS A 51 -9.70 19.02 -24.78
N PRO A 52 -8.91 18.07 -25.33
CA PRO A 52 -7.52 18.32 -25.72
C PRO A 52 -7.43 19.37 -26.84
N GLU A 53 -6.42 20.24 -26.76
CA GLU A 53 -6.18 21.28 -27.77
C GLU A 53 -5.45 20.72 -29.00
N PRO A 54 -5.57 21.37 -30.17
CA PRO A 54 -4.76 21.03 -31.35
C PRO A 54 -3.26 21.25 -31.08
N ALA A 55 -2.43 20.26 -31.38
CA ALA A 55 -0.99 20.36 -31.18
C ALA A 55 -0.35 21.49 -32.02
N GLY A 56 0.27 22.44 -31.34
CA GLY A 56 1.04 23.54 -31.92
C GLY A 56 2.47 23.12 -32.31
N PRO A 57 3.18 24.00 -33.07
CA PRO A 57 4.54 23.75 -33.53
C PRO A 57 5.58 23.84 -32.40
N ASP A 58 5.29 24.54 -31.30
CA ASP A 58 6.12 24.52 -30.10
C ASP A 58 5.65 23.40 -29.15
N GLY A 59 6.51 22.39 -28.98
CA GLY A 59 6.26 21.28 -28.08
C GLY A 59 6.11 21.68 -26.61
N ALA A 60 6.64 22.83 -26.20
CA ALA A 60 6.55 23.35 -24.83
C ALA A 60 5.20 24.04 -24.53
N GLU A 61 4.48 24.51 -25.55
CA GLU A 61 3.13 25.08 -25.38
C GLU A 61 2.05 23.99 -25.33
N ASN A 62 2.33 22.80 -25.88
CA ASN A 62 1.44 21.65 -25.93
C ASN A 62 1.18 21.02 -24.54
N ALA A 63 0.39 21.71 -23.71
CA ALA A 63 0.09 21.35 -22.32
C ALA A 63 -1.07 20.35 -22.17
N TYR A 64 -2.01 20.30 -23.11
CA TYR A 64 -3.08 19.31 -23.12
C TYR A 64 -3.42 18.92 -24.57
N VAL A 65 -2.84 17.84 -25.09
CA VAL A 65 -2.91 17.48 -26.52
C VAL A 65 -2.93 15.97 -26.74
N PHE A 66 -3.50 15.53 -27.86
CA PHE A 66 -3.25 14.21 -28.43
C PHE A 66 -1.85 14.12 -29.07
N GLU A 67 -1.29 12.91 -29.16
CA GLU A 67 0.00 12.63 -29.83
C GLU A 67 1.13 13.57 -29.34
N LYS A 68 1.31 13.68 -28.01
CA LYS A 68 2.36 14.53 -27.42
C LYS A 68 3.74 13.97 -27.77
N ALA A 69 4.51 14.73 -28.55
CA ALA A 69 5.89 14.42 -28.88
C ALA A 69 6.79 14.44 -27.63
N ILE A 70 7.46 13.32 -27.36
CA ILE A 70 8.42 13.14 -26.26
C ILE A 70 9.75 12.67 -26.84
N ARG A 71 10.84 13.29 -26.40
CA ARG A 71 12.20 13.04 -26.87
C ARG A 71 12.87 11.97 -25.99
N PHE A 72 13.49 11.00 -26.64
CA PHE A 72 14.26 9.93 -26.03
C PHE A 72 15.72 10.08 -26.44
N ASP A 73 16.61 10.17 -25.44
CA ASP A 73 18.05 10.21 -25.65
C ASP A 73 18.57 8.77 -25.75
N ASN A 74 19.10 8.40 -26.92
CA ASN A 74 19.61 7.04 -27.15
C ASN A 74 21.07 6.92 -26.66
N TYR A 75 21.50 5.73 -26.27
CA TYR A 75 22.86 5.46 -25.76
C TYR A 75 23.99 5.78 -26.75
N ASP A 76 23.70 5.93 -28.05
CA ASP A 76 24.64 6.32 -29.10
C ASP A 76 24.73 7.86 -29.31
N GLY A 77 24.01 8.65 -28.50
CA GLY A 77 23.93 10.11 -28.62
C GLY A 77 22.96 10.60 -29.70
N THR A 78 22.22 9.70 -30.35
CA THR A 78 21.10 10.07 -31.22
C THR A 78 19.83 10.32 -30.41
N HIS A 79 18.83 10.91 -31.05
CA HIS A 79 17.56 11.24 -30.43
C HIS A 79 16.43 10.59 -31.21
N SER A 80 15.55 9.88 -30.52
CA SER A 80 14.28 9.43 -31.10
C SER A 80 13.12 10.25 -30.54
N THR A 81 12.08 10.44 -31.35
CA THR A 81 10.82 11.04 -30.90
C THR A 81 9.75 9.95 -30.94
N LYS A 82 9.03 9.82 -29.83
CA LYS A 82 7.84 8.98 -29.70
C LYS A 82 6.67 9.87 -29.30
N PHE A 83 5.46 9.35 -29.41
CA PHE A 83 4.23 10.10 -29.16
C PHE A 83 3.42 9.37 -28.10
N ALA A 84 2.99 10.11 -27.07
CA ALA A 84 2.00 9.63 -26.11
C ALA A 84 0.60 9.92 -26.63
N ASP A 85 -0.31 8.94 -26.60
CA ASP A 85 -1.62 9.05 -27.24
C ASP A 85 -2.41 10.27 -26.74
N LEU A 86 -2.44 10.50 -25.43
CA LEU A 86 -2.99 11.72 -24.81
C LEU A 86 -2.13 12.18 -23.63
N TYR A 87 -1.90 13.48 -23.52
CA TYR A 87 -1.11 14.09 -22.43
C TYR A 87 -1.80 15.32 -21.86
N ARG A 88 -1.88 15.43 -20.53
CA ARG A 88 -2.25 16.67 -19.82
C ARG A 88 -1.19 16.99 -18.76
N ARG A 89 -0.48 18.12 -18.93
CA ARG A 89 0.57 18.64 -18.05
C ARG A 89 0.08 18.74 -16.61
N GLY A 90 0.90 18.26 -15.68
CA GLY A 90 0.55 18.20 -14.25
C GLY A 90 -0.52 17.16 -13.88
N CYS A 91 -1.10 16.45 -14.86
CA CYS A 91 -2.19 15.50 -14.64
C CYS A 91 -1.78 14.07 -14.98
N PHE A 92 -1.65 13.74 -16.27
CA PHE A 92 -1.40 12.37 -16.70
C PHE A 92 -0.68 12.25 -18.04
N VAL A 93 -0.03 11.11 -18.22
CA VAL A 93 0.27 10.53 -19.54
C VAL A 93 -0.69 9.37 -19.75
N CYS A 94 -1.32 9.31 -20.93
CA CYS A 94 -2.24 8.26 -21.31
C CYS A 94 -1.74 7.51 -22.55
N GLU A 95 -1.77 6.18 -22.46
CA GLU A 95 -1.56 5.26 -23.58
C GLU A 95 -2.82 4.43 -23.85
N THR A 96 -3.13 4.19 -25.12
CA THR A 96 -4.31 3.43 -25.53
C THR A 96 -3.93 2.14 -26.25
N LYS A 97 -4.82 1.15 -26.14
CA LYS A 97 -4.85 -0.11 -26.89
C LYS A 97 -6.30 -0.39 -27.27
N GLN A 98 -6.53 -1.37 -28.14
CA GLN A 98 -7.87 -1.89 -28.38
C GLN A 98 -7.82 -3.41 -28.55
N GLY A 99 -8.31 -4.14 -27.56
CA GLY A 99 -8.46 -5.58 -27.62
C GLY A 99 -9.52 -6.03 -28.65
N VAL A 100 -9.50 -7.31 -29.01
CA VAL A 100 -10.55 -7.95 -29.81
C VAL A 100 -11.45 -8.78 -28.90
N GLU A 101 -12.76 -8.65 -29.03
CA GLU A 101 -13.75 -9.37 -28.20
C GLU A 101 -13.58 -10.91 -28.20
N GLU A 102 -13.97 -11.51 -27.09
CA GLU A 102 -14.20 -12.94 -26.96
C GLU A 102 -15.40 -13.36 -27.83
N ARG A 103 -15.29 -14.49 -28.54
CA ARG A 103 -16.41 -15.04 -29.30
C ARG A 103 -17.05 -16.18 -28.53
N GLY A 104 -18.35 -16.06 -28.27
CA GLY A 104 -19.17 -17.20 -27.90
C GLY A 104 -19.11 -18.28 -28.99
N ASP A 105 -18.81 -19.50 -28.55
CA ASP A 105 -18.77 -20.79 -29.26
C ASP A 105 -18.38 -20.81 -30.74
N ASP A 106 -17.25 -21.49 -31.04
CA ASP A 106 -16.79 -21.84 -32.39
C ASP A 106 -17.74 -22.86 -33.07
N ALA A 107 -18.94 -22.41 -33.45
CA ALA A 107 -19.80 -23.12 -34.38
C ALA A 107 -19.08 -23.28 -35.74
N ALA A 108 -18.95 -24.52 -36.21
CA ALA A 108 -18.05 -24.91 -37.31
C ALA A 108 -18.16 -24.04 -38.58
N LEU A 109 -17.26 -23.07 -38.71
CA LEU A 109 -17.19 -22.16 -39.85
C LEU A 109 -16.63 -22.87 -41.11
N SER A 110 -17.32 -22.70 -42.24
CA SER A 110 -16.84 -23.13 -43.55
C SER A 110 -15.54 -22.44 -43.94
N GLU A 111 -14.76 -23.03 -44.86
CA GLU A 111 -13.49 -22.44 -45.33
C GLU A 111 -13.64 -21.00 -45.87
N ARG A 112 -14.75 -20.71 -46.54
CA ARG A 112 -15.09 -19.35 -47.00
C ARG A 112 -15.34 -18.38 -45.85
N GLY A 113 -15.85 -18.87 -44.72
CA GLY A 113 -15.97 -18.11 -43.46
C GLY A 113 -14.60 -17.83 -42.84
N LYS A 114 -13.71 -18.84 -42.80
CA LYS A 114 -12.33 -18.71 -42.31
C LYS A 114 -11.53 -17.69 -43.13
N GLN A 115 -11.62 -17.73 -44.46
CA GLN A 115 -10.96 -16.75 -45.34
C GLN A 115 -11.49 -15.33 -45.15
N LYS A 116 -12.81 -15.14 -44.98
CA LYS A 116 -13.38 -13.82 -44.66
C LYS A 116 -13.01 -13.32 -43.26
N GLN A 117 -12.72 -14.19 -42.31
CA GLN A 117 -12.25 -13.80 -40.98
C GLN A 117 -10.76 -13.45 -40.95
N ALA A 118 -9.93 -14.14 -41.73
CA ALA A 118 -8.52 -13.78 -41.91
C ALA A 118 -8.32 -12.37 -42.54
N ALA A 119 -9.36 -11.84 -43.21
CA ALA A 119 -9.40 -10.50 -43.77
C ALA A 119 -9.89 -9.41 -42.78
N LYS A 120 -10.28 -9.75 -41.55
CA LYS A 120 -10.58 -8.75 -40.51
C LYS A 120 -9.28 -8.35 -39.79
N LYS A 121 -9.15 -7.04 -39.49
CA LYS A 121 -8.00 -6.46 -38.80
C LYS A 121 -7.72 -7.19 -37.47
N GLN A 122 -6.47 -7.53 -37.24
CA GLN A 122 -5.98 -8.05 -35.96
C GLN A 122 -5.67 -6.86 -35.04
N GLY A 123 -6.24 -6.86 -33.84
CA GLY A 123 -5.82 -5.96 -32.76
C GLY A 123 -4.78 -6.61 -31.84
N HIS A 124 -4.39 -5.93 -30.75
CA HIS A 124 -3.38 -6.33 -29.75
C HIS A 124 -3.71 -7.59 -28.90
N GLY A 125 -4.40 -8.59 -29.46
CA GLY A 125 -4.79 -9.83 -28.78
C GLY A 125 -6.30 -9.92 -28.50
N ARG A 126 -6.71 -11.06 -27.97
CA ARG A 126 -8.10 -11.30 -27.54
C ARG A 126 -8.26 -10.82 -26.10
N ARG A 127 -9.32 -10.07 -25.79
CA ARG A 127 -9.62 -9.63 -24.42
C ARG A 127 -9.67 -10.84 -23.47
N GLY A 128 -9.06 -10.71 -22.28
CA GLY A 128 -8.97 -11.81 -21.30
C GLY A 128 -8.01 -12.94 -21.69
N SER A 129 -7.14 -12.76 -22.68
CA SER A 129 -6.06 -13.70 -22.99
C SER A 129 -4.70 -13.15 -22.56
N LYS A 130 -3.77 -14.06 -22.21
CA LYS A 130 -2.38 -13.70 -21.83
C LYS A 130 -1.68 -12.72 -22.80
N ALA A 131 -2.08 -12.72 -24.08
CA ALA A 131 -1.55 -11.78 -25.08
C ALA A 131 -2.07 -10.34 -24.93
N HIS A 132 -3.32 -10.17 -24.50
CA HIS A 132 -3.93 -8.87 -24.22
C HIS A 132 -3.42 -8.29 -22.90
N ASP A 133 -3.29 -9.11 -21.86
CA ASP A 133 -2.66 -8.70 -20.59
C ASP A 133 -1.22 -8.24 -20.81
N LYS A 134 -0.45 -8.97 -21.64
CA LYS A 134 0.90 -8.58 -22.06
C LYS A 134 0.93 -7.25 -22.81
N ALA A 135 -0.08 -6.97 -23.65
CA ALA A 135 -0.18 -5.71 -24.39
C ALA A 135 -0.51 -4.52 -23.47
N LEU A 136 -1.36 -4.71 -22.46
CA LEU A 136 -1.67 -3.68 -21.45
C LEU A 136 -0.44 -3.41 -20.56
N ARG A 137 0.28 -4.44 -20.10
CA ARG A 137 1.55 -4.25 -19.38
C ARG A 137 2.60 -3.50 -20.21
N GLN A 138 2.70 -3.79 -21.50
CA GLN A 138 3.57 -3.02 -22.42
C GLN A 138 3.13 -1.56 -22.55
N ALA A 139 1.83 -1.28 -22.59
CA ALA A 139 1.28 0.07 -22.60
C ALA A 139 1.62 0.85 -21.30
N HIS A 140 1.51 0.20 -20.14
CA HIS A 140 1.92 0.78 -18.86
C HIS A 140 3.42 1.13 -18.86
N THR A 141 4.29 0.18 -19.24
CA THR A 141 5.75 0.43 -19.36
C THR A 141 6.06 1.57 -20.35
N GLN A 142 5.28 1.70 -21.42
CA GLN A 142 5.42 2.76 -22.41
C GLN A 142 5.02 4.13 -21.82
N ALA A 143 3.90 4.22 -21.10
CA ALA A 143 3.46 5.42 -20.40
C ALA A 143 4.44 5.86 -19.30
N GLU A 144 5.00 4.91 -18.55
CA GLU A 144 6.04 5.16 -17.54
C GLU A 144 7.34 5.69 -18.18
N GLN A 145 7.76 5.11 -19.30
CA GLN A 145 8.88 5.63 -20.08
C GLN A 145 8.63 7.07 -20.54
N TYR A 146 7.42 7.37 -21.02
CA TYR A 146 7.04 8.74 -21.41
C TYR A 146 7.13 9.72 -20.25
N ALA A 147 6.52 9.40 -19.10
CA ALA A 147 6.61 10.25 -17.91
C ALA A 147 8.06 10.52 -17.49
N ARG A 148 8.94 9.51 -17.53
CA ARG A 148 10.37 9.67 -17.21
C ARG A 148 11.16 10.56 -18.19
N HIS A 149 10.78 10.56 -19.48
CA HIS A 149 11.46 11.30 -20.56
C HIS A 149 10.86 12.69 -20.86
N LEU A 150 9.82 13.11 -20.14
CA LEU A 150 9.39 14.52 -20.16
C LEU A 150 10.55 15.44 -19.71
N SER A 151 10.62 16.66 -20.26
CA SER A 151 11.62 17.63 -19.80
C SER A 151 11.40 18.00 -18.31
N ALA A 152 12.37 18.67 -17.70
CA ALA A 152 12.24 19.08 -16.30
C ALA A 152 11.11 20.10 -16.10
N ASP A 153 10.90 20.99 -17.08
CA ASP A 153 9.91 22.07 -17.04
C ASP A 153 8.45 21.56 -17.15
N GLU A 154 8.24 20.38 -17.73
CA GLU A 154 6.95 19.68 -17.77
C GLU A 154 6.57 19.04 -16.40
N GLY A 155 7.54 18.91 -15.50
CA GLY A 155 7.43 18.12 -14.28
C GLY A 155 7.27 16.62 -14.54
N ARG A 156 6.78 15.88 -13.55
CA ARG A 156 6.36 14.48 -13.70
C ARG A 156 4.86 14.39 -13.39
N PRO A 157 4.05 13.70 -14.21
CA PRO A 157 2.62 13.60 -13.96
C PRO A 157 2.38 12.76 -12.70
N PRO A 158 1.42 13.11 -11.84
CA PRO A 158 1.06 12.30 -10.68
C PRO A 158 0.40 10.97 -11.05
N LEU A 159 -0.12 10.84 -12.28
CA LEU A 159 -0.85 9.66 -12.75
C LEU A 159 -0.38 9.18 -14.14
N LEU A 160 -0.54 7.88 -14.40
CA LEU A 160 -0.60 7.30 -15.74
C LEU A 160 -1.98 6.68 -15.95
N MET A 161 -2.41 6.63 -17.20
CA MET A 161 -3.65 5.98 -17.60
C MET A 161 -3.41 5.05 -18.78
N VAL A 162 -3.83 3.79 -18.69
CA VAL A 162 -3.82 2.84 -19.81
C VAL A 162 -5.27 2.51 -20.17
N VAL A 163 -5.63 2.66 -21.44
CA VAL A 163 -7.03 2.51 -21.89
C VAL A 163 -7.14 1.40 -22.95
N ASP A 164 -7.85 0.31 -22.64
CA ASP A 164 -8.45 -0.53 -23.69
C ASP A 164 -9.76 0.11 -24.13
N VAL A 165 -9.76 0.71 -25.31
CA VAL A 165 -10.88 1.49 -25.85
C VAL A 165 -12.17 0.66 -25.84
N GLY A 166 -13.15 1.10 -25.05
CA GLY A 166 -14.43 0.42 -24.88
C GLY A 166 -14.40 -0.84 -24.01
N HIS A 167 -13.44 -0.96 -23.08
CA HIS A 167 -13.39 -2.10 -22.15
C HIS A 167 -12.88 -1.78 -20.75
N VAL A 168 -11.67 -1.23 -20.60
CA VAL A 168 -11.06 -0.97 -19.29
C VAL A 168 -10.16 0.26 -19.31
N ILE A 169 -10.17 1.00 -18.21
CA ILE A 169 -9.26 2.11 -17.91
C ILE A 169 -8.44 1.70 -16.68
N GLU A 170 -7.14 1.52 -16.83
CA GLU A 170 -6.21 1.19 -15.75
C GLU A 170 -5.51 2.47 -15.28
N LEU A 171 -5.55 2.75 -13.97
CA LEU A 171 -4.92 3.91 -13.36
C LEU A 171 -3.67 3.51 -12.55
N TYR A 172 -2.61 4.30 -12.68
CA TYR A 172 -1.38 4.15 -11.90
C TYR A 172 -0.96 5.50 -11.34
N SER A 173 -0.38 5.55 -10.14
CA SER A 173 0.00 6.79 -9.46
C SER A 173 1.45 6.83 -9.00
N GLU A 174 1.98 8.05 -9.00
CA GLU A 174 3.28 8.43 -8.44
C GLU A 174 3.14 9.89 -7.93
N PHE A 175 2.41 10.05 -6.83
CA PHE A 175 2.03 11.37 -6.29
C PHE A 175 3.21 12.19 -5.74
N SER A 176 4.42 11.61 -5.60
CA SER A 176 5.62 12.38 -5.23
C SER A 176 6.19 13.17 -6.41
N GLN A 177 5.79 12.82 -7.64
CA GLN A 177 6.19 13.47 -8.89
C GLN A 177 7.72 13.52 -9.07
N THR A 178 8.40 12.48 -8.60
CA THR A 178 9.85 12.26 -8.77
C THR A 178 10.17 11.52 -10.07
N GLY A 179 9.18 10.86 -10.70
CA GLY A 179 9.39 9.99 -11.85
C GLY A 179 9.86 8.59 -11.46
N GLY A 180 9.55 8.18 -10.23
CA GLY A 180 9.81 6.86 -9.67
C GLY A 180 8.98 5.75 -10.34
N ALA A 181 8.62 4.72 -9.59
CA ALA A 181 7.74 3.66 -10.08
C ALA A 181 6.27 4.08 -9.92
N TYR A 182 5.50 4.00 -10.99
CA TYR A 182 4.05 4.19 -10.95
C TYR A 182 3.38 2.90 -10.49
N VAL A 183 2.55 2.99 -9.46
CA VAL A 183 1.89 1.82 -8.84
C VAL A 183 0.38 1.84 -9.09
N ALA A 184 -0.24 0.66 -9.17
CA ALA A 184 -1.69 0.51 -9.39
C ALA A 184 -2.51 1.36 -8.39
N PHE A 185 -3.41 2.21 -8.91
CA PHE A 185 -4.16 3.20 -8.13
C PHE A 185 -5.69 2.97 -8.25
N PRO A 186 -6.44 2.94 -7.12
CA PRO A 186 -6.00 3.20 -5.75
C PRO A 186 -5.32 2.01 -5.08
N ASP A 187 -5.53 0.80 -5.59
CA ASP A 187 -4.90 -0.44 -5.14
C ASP A 187 -4.84 -1.50 -6.27
N PRO A 188 -4.06 -2.58 -6.12
CA PRO A 188 -3.93 -3.61 -7.16
C PRO A 188 -5.23 -4.33 -7.56
N GLN A 189 -6.27 -4.36 -6.72
CA GLN A 189 -7.56 -5.00 -7.04
C GLN A 189 -8.50 -4.05 -7.79
N SER A 190 -8.50 -2.75 -7.45
CA SER A 190 -9.48 -1.79 -7.95
C SER A 190 -8.94 -0.76 -8.96
N HIS A 191 -7.67 -0.87 -9.37
CA HIS A 191 -7.06 0.01 -10.38
C HIS A 191 -7.61 -0.14 -11.81
N LYS A 192 -8.30 -1.25 -12.10
CA LYS A 192 -8.92 -1.53 -13.39
C LYS A 192 -10.39 -1.13 -13.32
N ILE A 193 -10.73 -0.03 -13.98
CA ILE A 193 -12.09 0.49 -14.09
C ILE A 193 -12.71 -0.11 -15.36
N ALA A 194 -13.67 -1.02 -15.21
CA ALA A 194 -14.41 -1.54 -16.36
C ALA A 194 -15.27 -0.45 -17.00
N LEU A 195 -15.56 -0.56 -18.29
CA LEU A 195 -16.43 0.40 -18.97
C LEU A 195 -17.80 0.51 -18.28
N GLU A 196 -18.33 -0.62 -17.81
CA GLU A 196 -19.58 -0.70 -17.05
C GLU A 196 -19.56 0.11 -15.74
N ASP A 197 -18.40 0.24 -15.08
CA ASP A 197 -18.27 0.96 -13.79
C ASP A 197 -18.47 2.48 -13.94
N LEU A 198 -18.44 3.01 -15.17
CA LEU A 198 -18.79 4.40 -15.47
C LEU A 198 -20.27 4.71 -15.19
N ALA A 199 -21.11 3.69 -14.97
CA ALA A 199 -22.47 3.86 -14.45
C ALA A 199 -22.49 4.43 -13.02
N GLU A 200 -21.44 4.23 -12.23
CA GLU A 200 -21.35 4.71 -10.85
C GLU A 200 -20.82 6.15 -10.80
N ALA A 201 -21.51 7.02 -10.04
CA ALA A 201 -21.14 8.43 -9.90
C ALA A 201 -19.75 8.63 -9.29
N GLU A 202 -19.36 7.81 -8.30
CA GLU A 202 -18.03 7.85 -7.67
C GLU A 202 -16.91 7.54 -8.67
N THR A 203 -17.11 6.58 -9.58
CA THR A 203 -16.15 6.25 -10.65
C THR A 203 -15.96 7.43 -11.60
N ARG A 204 -17.06 8.09 -12.00
CA ARG A 204 -17.01 9.28 -12.84
C ARG A 204 -16.30 10.44 -12.13
N GLU A 205 -16.61 10.70 -10.87
CA GLU A 205 -15.94 11.76 -10.09
C GLU A 205 -14.44 11.49 -9.92
N ARG A 206 -14.05 10.24 -9.62
CA ARG A 206 -12.64 9.82 -9.57
C ARG A 206 -11.91 10.11 -10.88
N LEU A 207 -12.50 9.75 -12.03
CA LEU A 207 -11.92 10.05 -13.34
C LEU A 207 -11.93 11.55 -13.65
N ARG A 208 -12.97 12.30 -13.26
CA ARG A 208 -13.00 13.77 -13.40
C ARG A 208 -11.84 14.43 -12.64
N LEU A 209 -11.50 13.92 -11.45
CA LEU A 209 -10.35 14.40 -10.68
C LEU A 209 -9.01 14.06 -11.36
N VAL A 210 -8.85 12.92 -12.04
CA VAL A 210 -7.65 12.61 -12.86
C VAL A 210 -7.35 13.74 -13.88
N TRP A 211 -8.38 14.35 -14.45
CA TRP A 211 -8.25 15.49 -15.38
C TRP A 211 -8.11 16.86 -14.68
N THR A 212 -8.71 17.07 -13.51
CA THR A 212 -8.94 18.44 -12.97
C THR A 212 -8.15 18.77 -11.70
N ASP A 213 -8.07 17.86 -10.74
CA ASP A 213 -7.20 17.96 -9.55
C ASP A 213 -6.70 16.56 -9.19
N PRO A 214 -5.69 16.04 -9.93
CA PRO A 214 -5.17 14.69 -9.73
C PRO A 214 -4.52 14.54 -8.36
N LEU A 215 -4.09 15.63 -7.72
CA LEU A 215 -3.49 15.61 -6.41
C LEU A 215 -4.55 15.58 -5.29
N ALA A 216 -5.82 15.86 -5.57
CA ALA A 216 -6.92 15.55 -4.64
C ALA A 216 -7.15 14.03 -4.48
N LEU A 217 -6.69 13.22 -5.45
CA LEU A 217 -6.72 11.75 -5.39
C LEU A 217 -5.58 11.16 -4.55
N ASP A 218 -4.58 11.94 -4.16
CA ASP A 218 -3.47 11.51 -3.31
C ASP A 218 -3.99 11.06 -1.93
N PRO A 219 -3.92 9.75 -1.61
CA PRO A 219 -4.44 9.25 -0.34
C PRO A 219 -3.76 9.92 0.85
N SER A 220 -2.46 10.27 0.75
CA SER A 220 -1.74 10.91 1.84
C SER A 220 -2.31 12.30 2.18
N ARG A 221 -2.81 13.06 1.19
CA ARG A 221 -3.43 14.37 1.41
C ARG A 221 -4.81 14.24 2.02
N ARG A 222 -5.64 13.33 1.52
CA ARG A 222 -6.97 13.02 2.10
C ARG A 222 -6.81 12.56 3.54
N SER A 223 -5.94 11.59 3.78
CA SER A 223 -5.62 11.07 5.10
C SER A 223 -5.06 12.13 6.03
N ALA A 224 -4.12 12.97 5.60
CA ALA A 224 -3.57 14.05 6.41
C ALA A 224 -4.63 15.11 6.80
N LYS A 225 -5.59 15.42 5.92
CA LYS A 225 -6.71 16.32 6.23
C LYS A 225 -7.61 15.74 7.31
N VAL A 226 -8.14 14.52 7.08
CA VAL A 226 -9.02 13.81 8.03
C VAL A 226 -8.33 13.62 9.38
N THR A 227 -7.06 13.18 9.35
CA THR A 227 -6.17 13.04 10.52
C THR A 227 -6.08 14.33 11.34
N ARG A 228 -5.95 15.50 10.68
CA ARG A 228 -5.84 16.79 11.37
C ARG A 228 -7.14 17.21 12.04
N GLU A 229 -8.26 17.09 11.35
CA GLU A 229 -9.59 17.47 11.84
C GLU A 229 -9.96 16.64 13.08
N ILE A 230 -9.77 15.32 13.01
CA ILE A 230 -9.93 14.38 14.12
C ILE A 230 -8.98 14.69 15.29
N ALA A 231 -7.70 14.95 15.01
CA ALA A 231 -6.71 15.23 16.04
C ALA A 231 -7.02 16.53 16.83
N ASP A 232 -7.68 17.49 16.19
CA ASP A 232 -8.13 18.72 16.85
C ASP A 232 -9.36 18.47 17.75
N SER A 233 -10.28 17.58 17.38
CA SER A 233 -11.42 17.20 18.25
C SER A 233 -10.98 16.37 19.47
N LEU A 234 -10.14 15.36 19.28
CA LEU A 234 -9.62 14.55 20.40
C LEU A 234 -8.73 15.36 21.35
N ALA A 235 -7.97 16.34 20.85
CA ALA A 235 -7.21 17.25 21.70
C ALA A 235 -8.10 18.17 22.57
N LYS A 236 -9.36 18.45 22.16
CA LYS A 236 -10.35 19.12 23.03
C LYS A 236 -10.83 18.18 24.13
N LEU A 237 -11.15 16.93 23.78
CA LEU A 237 -11.63 15.91 24.73
C LEU A 237 -10.57 15.60 25.80
N ALA A 238 -9.32 15.35 25.40
CA ALA A 238 -8.19 15.12 26.31
C ALA A 238 -8.06 16.24 27.36
N LYS A 239 -8.05 17.50 26.91
CA LYS A 239 -7.96 18.67 27.80
C LYS A 239 -9.14 18.82 28.75
N ARG A 240 -10.35 18.45 28.33
CA ARG A 240 -11.53 18.45 29.21
C ARG A 240 -11.41 17.39 30.30
N LEU A 241 -10.92 16.19 29.97
CA LEU A 241 -10.70 15.10 30.93
C LEU A 241 -9.58 15.45 31.94
N GLU A 242 -8.46 16.00 31.48
CA GLU A 242 -7.40 16.50 32.36
C GLU A 242 -7.89 17.64 33.27
N ALA A 243 -8.68 18.58 32.73
CA ALA A 243 -9.30 19.65 33.53
C ALA A 243 -10.34 19.13 34.54
N ALA A 244 -10.94 17.96 34.31
CA ALA A 244 -11.80 17.27 35.27
C ALA A 244 -11.01 16.54 36.38
N GLY A 245 -9.67 16.49 36.27
CA GLY A 245 -8.76 15.93 37.28
C GLY A 245 -8.23 14.53 36.96
N HIS A 246 -8.48 13.99 35.78
CA HIS A 246 -7.90 12.70 35.36
C HIS A 246 -6.40 12.81 35.05
N ALA A 247 -5.63 11.77 35.34
CA ALA A 247 -4.20 11.78 35.07
C ALA A 247 -3.93 11.70 33.55
N PRO A 248 -2.98 12.46 32.97
CA PRO A 248 -2.72 12.42 31.52
C PRO A 248 -2.38 11.03 30.96
N GLU A 249 -1.83 10.13 31.78
CA GLU A 249 -1.58 8.75 31.40
C GLU A 249 -2.88 7.92 31.29
N GLU A 250 -3.83 8.09 32.22
CA GLU A 250 -5.14 7.45 32.18
C GLU A 250 -5.97 7.96 30.99
N VAL A 251 -5.94 9.28 30.76
CA VAL A 251 -6.59 9.93 29.61
C VAL A 251 -6.02 9.41 28.29
N ALA A 252 -4.69 9.31 28.16
CA ALA A 252 -4.07 8.77 26.96
C ALA A 252 -4.47 7.30 26.71
N GLN A 253 -4.44 6.45 27.75
CA GLN A 253 -4.85 5.04 27.64
C GLN A 253 -6.32 4.87 27.26
N PHE A 254 -7.21 5.65 27.89
CA PHE A 254 -8.63 5.68 27.58
C PHE A 254 -8.88 6.07 26.11
N LEU A 255 -8.30 7.19 25.66
CA LEU A 255 -8.45 7.68 24.29
C LEU A 255 -7.87 6.68 23.27
N MET A 256 -6.74 6.02 23.55
CA MET A 256 -6.18 4.98 22.67
C MET A 256 -7.15 3.80 22.44
N ARG A 257 -7.90 3.39 23.47
CA ARG A 257 -8.89 2.31 23.32
C ARG A 257 -10.10 2.78 22.52
N CYS A 258 -10.65 3.96 22.82
CA CYS A 258 -11.73 4.56 22.02
C CYS A 258 -11.33 4.68 20.55
N LEU A 259 -10.14 5.22 20.28
CA LEU A 259 -9.52 5.35 18.96
C LEU A 259 -9.47 4.02 18.21
N PHE A 260 -8.96 2.96 18.85
CA PHE A 260 -8.89 1.66 18.22
C PHE A 260 -10.27 1.02 18.03
N THR A 261 -11.24 1.27 18.92
CA THR A 261 -12.62 0.79 18.71
C THR A 261 -13.29 1.49 17.51
N MET A 262 -13.09 2.80 17.32
CA MET A 262 -13.57 3.52 16.14
C MET A 262 -12.88 3.04 14.85
N PHE A 263 -11.57 2.80 14.89
CA PHE A 263 -10.86 2.18 13.77
C PHE A 263 -11.40 0.76 13.45
N ALA A 264 -11.58 -0.08 14.47
CA ALA A 264 -12.07 -1.45 14.33
C ALA A 264 -13.52 -1.52 13.81
N GLU A 265 -14.33 -0.50 14.09
CA GLU A 265 -15.63 -0.27 13.47
C GLU A 265 -15.49 -0.09 11.95
N ASP A 266 -14.73 0.92 11.51
CA ASP A 266 -14.68 1.30 10.10
C ASP A 266 -13.99 0.28 9.19
N VAL A 267 -12.97 -0.44 9.67
CA VAL A 267 -12.39 -1.58 8.92
C VAL A 267 -13.20 -2.87 9.08
N GLY A 268 -14.35 -2.83 9.75
CA GLY A 268 -15.33 -3.93 9.80
C GLY A 268 -14.95 -5.11 10.71
N LEU A 269 -14.10 -4.89 11.72
CA LEU A 269 -13.69 -5.91 12.70
C LEU A 269 -14.72 -6.13 13.83
N LEU A 270 -15.69 -5.22 14.01
CA LEU A 270 -16.73 -5.31 15.06
C LEU A 270 -18.01 -6.10 14.68
N GLN A 271 -17.96 -6.95 13.65
CA GLN A 271 -19.15 -7.70 13.16
C GLN A 271 -18.81 -9.14 12.77
N GLU A 272 -19.74 -10.10 12.95
CA GLU A 272 -19.44 -11.50 12.62
C GLU A 272 -19.32 -11.73 11.11
N LYS A 273 -20.11 -11.00 10.31
CA LYS A 273 -20.12 -11.11 8.84
C LYS A 273 -19.90 -9.73 8.21
N PRO A 274 -18.94 -9.60 7.28
CA PRO A 274 -18.79 -8.35 6.53
C PRO A 274 -20.01 -8.17 5.62
N SER A 275 -20.90 -7.25 5.99
CA SER A 275 -22.06 -6.88 5.18
C SER A 275 -21.66 -5.95 4.01
N GLN A 276 -22.53 -5.77 3.02
CA GLN A 276 -22.36 -4.73 2.00
C GLN A 276 -22.77 -3.35 2.53
N GLU A 277 -23.81 -3.29 3.37
CA GLU A 277 -24.19 -2.10 4.13
C GLU A 277 -23.10 -1.76 5.16
N ARG A 278 -22.62 -0.52 5.18
CA ARG A 278 -21.81 -0.01 6.30
C ARG A 278 -22.68 -0.01 7.56
N ARG A 279 -22.13 -0.51 8.66
CA ARG A 279 -22.72 -0.42 10.00
C ARG A 279 -21.67 0.18 10.91
N ASP A 280 -22.10 1.14 11.73
CA ASP A 280 -21.25 1.84 12.68
C ASP A 280 -21.72 1.42 14.11
N PRO A 281 -21.43 0.17 14.54
CA PRO A 281 -21.98 -0.40 15.78
C PRO A 281 -21.55 0.32 17.05
N PHE A 282 -20.29 0.75 17.17
CA PHE A 282 -19.77 1.56 18.27
C PHE A 282 -20.29 2.99 18.21
N THR A 283 -20.30 3.66 17.05
CA THR A 283 -20.91 4.99 16.92
C THR A 283 -22.40 4.96 17.29
N THR A 284 -23.13 3.93 16.86
CA THR A 284 -24.53 3.71 17.23
C THR A 284 -24.70 3.44 18.72
N LEU A 285 -23.80 2.66 19.33
CA LEU A 285 -23.77 2.39 20.76
C LEU A 285 -23.60 3.69 21.55
N LEU A 286 -22.62 4.53 21.20
CA LEU A 286 -22.39 5.83 21.84
C LEU A 286 -23.62 6.74 21.74
N LYS A 287 -24.22 6.85 20.55
CA LYS A 287 -25.45 7.63 20.31
C LYS A 287 -26.69 7.12 21.05
N SER A 288 -26.67 5.88 21.56
CA SER A 288 -27.78 5.31 22.36
C SER A 288 -27.69 5.64 23.86
N LEU A 289 -26.62 6.28 24.31
CA LEU A 289 -26.37 6.59 25.72
C LEU A 289 -27.02 7.93 26.13
N ASP A 290 -28.35 7.91 26.34
CA ASP A 290 -29.12 9.08 26.81
C ASP A 290 -28.61 9.68 28.13
N ASP A 291 -28.09 8.83 29.03
CA ASP A 291 -27.47 9.19 30.30
C ASP A 291 -25.98 8.82 30.27
N PRO A 292 -25.05 9.80 30.36
CA PRO A 292 -23.61 9.57 30.38
C PRO A 292 -23.13 8.62 31.49
N ALA A 293 -23.89 8.44 32.57
CA ALA A 293 -23.55 7.47 33.62
C ALA A 293 -23.50 6.02 33.12
N HIS A 294 -24.20 5.69 32.01
CA HIS A 294 -24.14 4.37 31.39
C HIS A 294 -22.87 4.14 30.54
N PHE A 295 -22.11 5.19 30.20
CA PHE A 295 -20.96 5.08 29.31
C PHE A 295 -19.91 4.07 29.79
N VAL A 296 -19.47 4.21 31.05
CA VAL A 296 -18.45 3.33 31.64
C VAL A 296 -18.86 1.85 31.57
N PRO A 297 -19.95 1.38 32.22
CA PRO A 297 -20.27 -0.05 32.23
C PRO A 297 -20.50 -0.66 30.84
N VAL A 298 -21.04 0.12 29.88
CA VAL A 298 -21.28 -0.34 28.50
C VAL A 298 -19.97 -0.48 27.72
N VAL A 299 -19.08 0.51 27.80
CA VAL A 299 -17.80 0.49 27.06
C VAL A 299 -16.80 -0.51 27.68
N GLU A 300 -16.77 -0.65 29.01
CA GLU A 300 -15.95 -1.68 29.67
C GLU A 300 -16.42 -3.11 29.31
N SER A 301 -17.73 -3.35 29.21
CA SER A 301 -18.33 -4.61 28.72
C SER A 301 -17.90 -4.93 27.28
N LEU A 302 -17.98 -3.93 26.39
CA LEU A 302 -17.52 -4.05 25.01
C LEU A 302 -16.03 -4.39 24.93
N TRP A 303 -15.17 -3.63 25.62
CA TRP A 303 -13.73 -3.86 25.62
C TRP A 303 -13.34 -5.22 26.22
N GLN A 304 -14.04 -5.68 27.26
CA GLN A 304 -13.84 -7.05 27.78
C GLN A 304 -14.20 -8.12 26.74
N THR A 305 -15.21 -7.86 25.90
CA THR A 305 -15.58 -8.78 24.82
C THR A 305 -14.59 -8.73 23.66
N MET A 306 -14.04 -7.56 23.32
CA MET A 306 -12.95 -7.42 22.34
C MET A 306 -11.66 -8.12 22.79
N ASP A 307 -11.35 -8.04 24.09
CA ASP A 307 -10.20 -8.70 24.72
C ASP A 307 -10.25 -10.24 24.61
N LYS A 308 -11.41 -10.81 24.92
CA LYS A 308 -11.57 -12.28 25.02
C LYS A 308 -12.07 -12.93 23.74
N GLY A 309 -12.74 -12.16 22.87
CA GLY A 309 -13.63 -12.66 21.82
C GLY A 309 -14.91 -13.25 22.42
N GLY A 310 -15.98 -13.30 21.63
CA GLY A 310 -17.27 -13.85 22.07
C GLY A 310 -18.47 -13.03 21.60
N PHE A 311 -19.63 -13.25 22.20
CA PHE A 311 -20.85 -12.52 21.86
C PHE A 311 -20.99 -11.27 22.72
N SER A 312 -20.99 -10.08 22.10
CA SER A 312 -21.28 -8.82 22.78
C SER A 312 -22.78 -8.64 22.91
N THR A 313 -23.28 -8.47 24.13
CA THR A 313 -24.68 -8.13 24.39
C THR A 313 -25.04 -6.71 23.95
N ASP A 314 -24.06 -5.81 24.02
CA ASP A 314 -24.21 -4.38 23.72
C ASP A 314 -24.36 -4.16 22.21
N LEU A 315 -23.50 -4.79 21.40
CA LEU A 315 -23.58 -4.73 19.94
C LEU A 315 -24.51 -5.79 19.33
N ARG A 316 -24.88 -6.83 20.10
CA ARG A 316 -25.62 -8.03 19.66
C ARG A 316 -24.93 -8.81 18.53
N GLU A 317 -23.61 -8.69 18.47
CA GLU A 317 -22.74 -9.25 17.44
C GLU A 317 -21.69 -10.15 18.09
N LYS A 318 -21.17 -11.12 17.31
CA LYS A 318 -20.07 -11.97 17.76
C LYS A 318 -18.74 -11.36 17.33
N LEU A 319 -18.01 -10.84 18.31
CA LEU A 319 -16.71 -10.23 18.16
C LEU A 319 -15.60 -11.28 18.12
N ILE A 320 -14.64 -11.06 17.23
CA ILE A 320 -13.36 -11.76 17.17
C ILE A 320 -12.47 -11.34 18.35
N ARG A 321 -11.54 -12.22 18.73
CA ARG A 321 -10.58 -11.92 19.80
C ARG A 321 -9.48 -11.00 19.27
N PHE A 322 -9.37 -9.80 19.82
CA PHE A 322 -8.34 -8.86 19.40
C PHE A 322 -6.98 -9.09 20.07
N ASN A 323 -6.95 -9.55 21.32
CA ASN A 323 -5.95 -9.12 22.31
C ASN A 323 -4.44 -9.22 21.98
N GLY A 324 -3.78 -8.06 22.07
CA GLY A 324 -2.34 -7.86 22.21
C GLY A 324 -2.03 -6.70 23.18
N GLY A 325 -2.46 -6.81 24.45
CA GLY A 325 -2.18 -5.86 25.54
C GLY A 325 -3.09 -4.63 25.61
N LEU A 326 -3.55 -4.09 24.47
CA LEU A 326 -4.35 -2.84 24.42
C LEU A 326 -5.62 -2.86 25.30
N PHE A 327 -6.32 -4.00 25.33
CA PHE A 327 -7.58 -4.20 26.05
C PHE A 327 -7.41 -4.98 27.37
N GLU A 328 -6.18 -5.30 27.78
CA GLU A 328 -5.89 -6.04 29.02
C GLU A 328 -6.38 -5.28 30.26
N SER A 329 -6.24 -3.95 30.25
CA SER A 329 -6.98 -3.05 31.14
C SER A 329 -8.24 -2.57 30.43
N GLN A 330 -9.41 -2.83 31.01
CA GLN A 330 -10.70 -2.36 30.49
C GLN A 330 -11.11 -0.97 31.02
N ALA A 331 -10.32 -0.31 31.89
CA ALA A 331 -10.78 0.87 32.62
C ALA A 331 -11.23 2.04 31.71
N ALA A 332 -12.50 2.43 31.80
CA ALA A 332 -13.05 3.60 31.10
C ALA A 332 -13.14 4.83 32.03
N LEU A 333 -13.02 6.03 31.46
CA LEU A 333 -13.22 7.27 32.21
C LEU A 333 -14.70 7.70 32.16
N PRO A 334 -15.27 8.23 33.26
CA PRO A 334 -16.60 8.81 33.24
C PRO A 334 -16.61 10.07 32.36
N LEU A 335 -17.60 10.19 31.48
CA LEU A 335 -17.77 11.35 30.61
C LEU A 335 -18.95 12.21 31.10
N ASP A 336 -18.82 13.53 31.01
CA ASP A 336 -19.98 14.42 31.00
C ASP A 336 -20.69 14.42 29.62
N ARG A 337 -21.83 15.11 29.51
CA ARG A 337 -22.61 15.15 28.25
C ARG A 337 -21.84 15.78 27.09
N ASP A 338 -21.07 16.85 27.32
CA ASP A 338 -20.27 17.49 26.26
C ASP A 338 -19.09 16.60 25.84
N GLN A 339 -18.48 15.91 26.80
CA GLN A 339 -17.36 15.00 26.55
C GLN A 339 -17.81 13.76 25.77
N LEU A 340 -19.01 13.25 26.04
CA LEU A 340 -19.64 12.19 25.26
C LEU A 340 -19.97 12.66 23.83
N GLU A 341 -20.52 13.87 23.68
CA GLU A 341 -20.79 14.46 22.36
C GLU A 341 -19.50 14.62 21.53
N LEU A 342 -18.43 15.14 22.12
CA LEU A 342 -17.11 15.24 21.46
C LEU A 342 -16.52 13.87 21.06
N LEU A 343 -16.86 12.79 21.77
CA LEU A 343 -16.48 11.44 21.40
C LEU A 343 -17.34 10.90 20.25
N ILE A 344 -18.64 11.24 20.22
CA ILE A 344 -19.55 10.93 19.11
C ILE A 344 -19.10 11.66 17.83
N GLU A 345 -18.81 12.97 17.91
CA GLU A 345 -18.25 13.75 16.78
C GLU A 345 -16.98 13.11 16.20
N ALA A 346 -16.12 12.54 17.05
CA ALA A 346 -14.91 11.84 16.62
C ALA A 346 -15.21 10.45 16.00
N ALA A 347 -16.26 9.78 16.46
CA ALA A 347 -16.67 8.46 15.97
C ALA A 347 -17.36 8.51 14.61
N GLU A 348 -18.04 9.62 14.27
CA GLU A 348 -18.66 9.83 12.95
C GLU A 348 -17.66 9.99 11.79
N ALA A 349 -16.39 10.24 12.07
CA ALA A 349 -15.35 10.38 11.04
C ALA A 349 -14.94 9.02 10.46
N ASN A 350 -14.41 9.00 9.23
CA ASN A 350 -13.93 7.74 8.60
C ASN A 350 -12.49 7.41 9.03
N TRP A 351 -12.34 6.48 9.97
CA TRP A 351 -11.09 5.97 10.49
C TRP A 351 -10.33 5.05 9.53
N SER A 352 -10.97 4.54 8.47
CA SER A 352 -10.27 3.82 7.39
C SER A 352 -9.30 4.71 6.60
N ASP A 353 -9.57 6.03 6.58
CA ASP A 353 -8.74 7.03 5.91
C ASP A 353 -7.70 7.68 6.85
N VAL A 354 -7.65 7.35 8.14
CA VAL A 354 -6.74 8.00 9.10
C VAL A 354 -5.33 7.45 9.01
N GLU A 355 -4.32 8.32 9.00
CA GLU A 355 -2.92 7.88 9.14
C GLU A 355 -2.68 7.48 10.61
N PRO A 356 -2.17 6.26 10.89
CA PRO A 356 -1.71 5.85 12.23
C PRO A 356 -0.66 6.80 12.84
N ALA A 357 0.02 7.61 12.03
CA ALA A 357 0.84 8.72 12.51
C ALA A 357 0.10 9.68 13.47
N ILE A 358 -1.25 9.77 13.40
CA ILE A 358 -2.09 10.58 14.27
C ILE A 358 -1.78 10.37 15.76
N PHE A 359 -1.54 9.11 16.17
CA PHE A 359 -1.36 8.75 17.58
C PHE A 359 -0.11 9.40 18.18
N GLY A 360 0.95 9.60 17.39
CA GLY A 360 2.13 10.36 17.81
C GLY A 360 1.80 11.84 18.05
N THR A 361 1.07 12.46 17.12
CA THR A 361 0.66 13.88 17.27
C THR A 361 -0.32 14.09 18.43
N LEU A 362 -1.18 13.11 18.72
CA LEU A 362 -2.07 13.11 19.87
C LEU A 362 -1.29 13.00 21.18
N LEU A 363 -0.32 12.07 21.27
CA LEU A 363 0.57 11.96 22.43
C LEU A 363 1.30 13.28 22.68
N GLU A 364 1.88 13.89 21.65
CA GLU A 364 2.59 15.17 21.78
C GLU A 364 1.71 16.32 22.26
N ARG A 365 0.43 16.32 21.87
CA ARG A 365 -0.55 17.34 22.29
C ARG A 365 -1.09 17.10 23.71
N ALA A 366 -1.13 15.85 24.16
CA ALA A 366 -1.48 15.46 25.54
C ALA A 366 -0.28 15.57 26.52
N LEU A 367 0.95 15.62 26.03
CA LEU A 367 2.13 15.90 26.86
C LEU A 367 2.21 17.40 27.21
N ASP A 368 2.43 17.70 28.49
CA ASP A 368 2.81 19.03 28.95
C ASP A 368 4.09 19.51 28.22
N PRO A 369 4.23 20.82 27.88
CA PRO A 369 5.41 21.34 27.19
C PRO A 369 6.77 20.98 27.82
N VAL A 370 6.83 20.84 29.15
CA VAL A 370 8.04 20.46 29.90
C VAL A 370 8.34 18.96 29.75
N GLU A 371 7.32 18.10 29.74
CA GLU A 371 7.52 16.67 29.44
C GLU A 371 7.96 16.47 27.99
N ARG A 372 7.29 17.15 27.04
CA ARG A 372 7.62 17.11 25.61
C ARG A 372 9.10 17.46 25.35
N HIS A 373 9.58 18.55 25.94
CA HIS A 373 10.98 18.97 25.80
C HIS A 373 11.98 18.02 26.48
N LYS A 374 11.64 17.42 27.63
CA LYS A 374 12.53 16.46 28.32
C LYS A 374 12.70 15.15 27.54
N LEU A 375 11.64 14.71 26.88
CA LEU A 375 11.61 13.45 26.14
C LEU A 375 12.14 13.58 24.70
N GLY A 376 12.29 14.81 24.17
CA GLY A 376 12.59 15.03 22.75
C GLY A 376 11.48 14.53 21.83
N ALA A 377 10.26 14.38 22.35
CA ALA A 377 9.10 13.83 21.65
C ALA A 377 8.63 14.82 20.58
N HIS A 378 9.20 14.67 19.38
CA HIS A 378 8.90 15.47 18.21
C HIS A 378 8.56 14.56 17.03
N TYR A 379 7.34 14.72 16.52
CA TYR A 379 6.82 13.95 15.42
C TYR A 379 7.66 14.23 14.17
N THR A 380 8.30 13.20 13.64
CA THR A 380 9.00 13.29 12.36
C THR A 380 7.97 13.11 11.24
N PRO A 381 7.69 14.15 10.41
CA PRO A 381 6.65 14.04 9.40
C PRO A 381 7.00 13.03 8.32
N ARG A 382 5.98 12.37 7.78
CA ARG A 382 6.08 11.33 6.74
C ARG A 382 7.09 11.64 5.63
N ALA A 383 7.04 12.83 5.02
CA ALA A 383 7.95 13.23 3.95
C ALA A 383 9.44 13.28 4.35
N TYR A 384 9.77 13.40 5.64
CA TYR A 384 11.15 13.27 6.15
C TYR A 384 11.52 11.81 6.43
N VAL A 385 10.56 10.99 6.85
CA VAL A 385 10.73 9.53 7.01
C VAL A 385 10.99 8.88 5.65
N GLU A 386 10.18 9.18 4.64
CA GLU A 386 10.29 8.62 3.29
C GLU A 386 11.64 8.97 2.62
N ARG A 387 12.20 10.15 2.88
CA ARG A 387 13.56 10.52 2.44
C ARG A 387 14.67 9.60 2.95
N LEU A 388 14.43 8.84 4.01
CA LEU A 388 15.33 7.81 4.50
C LEU A 388 14.85 6.41 4.06
N VAL A 389 13.58 6.09 4.29
CA VAL A 389 13.01 4.76 4.01
C VAL A 389 13.07 4.38 2.53
N VAL A 390 12.74 5.31 1.62
CA VAL A 390 12.71 5.03 0.18
C VAL A 390 14.10 4.58 -0.34
N PRO A 391 15.18 5.38 -0.21
CA PRO A 391 16.49 4.98 -0.72
C PRO A 391 17.18 3.87 0.07
N THR A 392 16.85 3.64 1.35
CA THR A 392 17.56 2.64 2.17
C THR A 392 16.87 1.29 2.28
N VAL A 393 15.54 1.23 2.08
CA VAL A 393 14.74 0.00 2.20
C VAL A 393 13.97 -0.29 0.91
N VAL A 394 13.27 0.70 0.35
CA VAL A 394 12.33 0.47 -0.77
C VAL A 394 13.07 0.28 -2.10
N GLU A 395 14.00 1.16 -2.45
CA GLU A 395 14.76 1.08 -3.71
C GLU A 395 15.57 -0.23 -3.85
N PRO A 396 16.28 -0.74 -2.83
CA PRO A 396 16.94 -2.05 -2.91
C PRO A 396 15.95 -3.22 -3.12
N LEU A 397 14.84 -3.25 -2.36
CA LEU A 397 13.83 -4.29 -2.48
C LEU A 397 13.06 -4.21 -3.81
N ARG A 398 12.86 -3.00 -4.34
CA ARG A 398 12.31 -2.76 -5.68
C ARG A 398 13.21 -3.36 -6.76
N ALA A 399 14.53 -3.13 -6.69
CA ALA A 399 15.46 -3.71 -7.65
C ALA A 399 15.53 -5.26 -7.54
N GLU A 400 15.43 -5.82 -6.33
CA GLU A 400 15.26 -7.27 -6.13
C GLU A 400 13.94 -7.79 -6.75
N TRP A 401 12.83 -7.04 -6.60
CA TRP A 401 11.52 -7.38 -7.17
C TRP A 401 11.48 -7.33 -8.69
N ASP A 402 11.95 -6.23 -9.29
CA ASP A 402 11.91 -6.02 -10.75
C ASP A 402 12.70 -7.13 -11.48
N ALA A 403 13.80 -7.59 -10.88
CA ALA A 403 14.59 -8.73 -11.37
C ALA A 403 13.84 -10.07 -11.24
N ALA A 404 13.15 -10.31 -10.11
CA ALA A 404 12.35 -11.52 -9.91
C ALA A 404 11.14 -11.57 -10.86
N LEU A 405 10.46 -10.44 -11.06
CA LEU A 405 9.34 -10.31 -11.99
C LEU A 405 9.79 -10.52 -13.45
N ALA A 406 10.92 -9.93 -13.87
CA ALA A 406 11.47 -10.16 -15.21
C ALA A 406 11.85 -11.63 -15.46
N ALA A 407 12.42 -12.32 -14.45
CA ALA A 407 12.70 -13.75 -14.54
C ALA A 407 11.41 -14.58 -14.63
N ALA A 408 10.41 -14.29 -13.79
CA ALA A 408 9.12 -14.96 -13.81
C ALA A 408 8.38 -14.77 -15.15
N LEU A 409 8.37 -13.56 -15.71
CA LEU A 409 7.77 -13.27 -17.02
C LEU A 409 8.47 -14.03 -18.15
N THR A 410 9.80 -14.18 -18.09
CA THR A 410 10.56 -14.99 -19.08
C THR A 410 10.14 -16.46 -19.01
N LEU A 411 10.02 -17.00 -17.79
CA LEU A 411 9.57 -18.39 -17.58
C LEU A 411 8.12 -18.60 -18.03
N LEU A 412 7.23 -17.62 -17.85
CA LEU A 412 5.85 -17.66 -18.36
C LEU A 412 5.79 -17.62 -19.90
N ASP A 413 6.66 -16.85 -20.55
CA ASP A 413 6.78 -16.84 -22.03
C ASP A 413 7.30 -18.19 -22.57
N ASP A 414 8.19 -18.86 -21.83
CA ASP A 414 8.67 -20.23 -22.12
C ASP A 414 7.67 -21.33 -21.71
N GLY A 415 6.58 -20.97 -21.00
CA GLY A 415 5.52 -21.88 -20.55
C GLY A 415 5.78 -22.60 -19.22
N ASP A 416 6.84 -22.26 -18.48
CA ASP A 416 7.14 -22.79 -17.14
C ASP A 416 6.47 -21.96 -16.03
N GLU A 417 5.16 -22.17 -15.86
CA GLU A 417 4.37 -21.54 -14.79
C GLU A 417 4.87 -21.90 -13.38
N SER A 418 5.48 -23.09 -13.20
CA SER A 418 6.01 -23.55 -11.92
C SER A 418 7.32 -22.85 -11.55
N GLY A 419 8.23 -22.70 -12.52
CA GLY A 419 9.44 -21.89 -12.39
C GLY A 419 9.11 -20.43 -12.11
N ALA A 420 8.15 -19.86 -12.83
CA ALA A 420 7.70 -18.49 -12.62
C ALA A 420 7.19 -18.26 -11.18
N LEU A 421 6.25 -19.10 -10.72
CA LEU A 421 5.73 -19.02 -9.35
C LEU A 421 6.83 -19.20 -8.30
N LYS A 422 7.85 -20.02 -8.58
CA LYS A 422 8.99 -20.22 -7.69
C LYS A 422 9.87 -18.98 -7.52
N GLU A 423 10.14 -18.22 -8.59
CA GLU A 423 10.89 -16.96 -8.46
C GLU A 423 10.07 -15.87 -7.76
N LEU A 424 8.75 -15.80 -7.99
CA LEU A 424 7.85 -14.90 -7.27
C LEU A 424 7.79 -15.24 -5.76
N ASN A 425 7.61 -16.52 -5.41
CA ASN A 425 7.63 -17.00 -4.02
C ASN A 425 8.98 -16.73 -3.34
N ARG A 426 10.09 -16.95 -4.04
CA ARG A 426 11.44 -16.67 -3.51
C ARG A 426 11.62 -15.20 -3.14
N PHE A 427 11.07 -14.29 -3.94
CA PHE A 427 11.07 -12.86 -3.58
C PHE A 427 10.11 -12.56 -2.42
N HIS A 428 8.94 -13.20 -2.37
CA HIS A 428 7.99 -13.06 -1.26
C HIS A 428 8.59 -13.50 0.09
N ASP A 429 9.24 -14.66 0.14
CA ASP A 429 9.96 -15.16 1.32
C ASP A 429 11.04 -14.15 1.75
N ARG A 430 11.85 -13.69 0.80
CA ARG A 430 12.90 -12.68 1.00
C ARG A 430 12.36 -11.35 1.56
N LEU A 431 11.14 -10.96 1.16
CA LEU A 431 10.44 -9.76 1.65
C LEU A 431 9.92 -9.95 3.08
N CYS A 432 9.42 -11.14 3.42
CA CYS A 432 8.98 -11.50 4.77
C CYS A 432 10.15 -11.72 5.76
N GLU A 433 11.34 -12.03 5.26
CA GLU A 433 12.58 -12.11 6.06
C GLU A 433 13.23 -10.75 6.39
N VAL A 434 12.76 -9.64 5.78
CA VAL A 434 13.30 -8.29 6.08
C VAL A 434 13.09 -7.97 7.56
N ARG A 435 14.11 -7.43 8.24
CA ARG A 435 14.00 -6.92 9.61
C ARG A 435 14.56 -5.52 9.70
N VAL A 436 13.81 -4.61 10.31
CA VAL A 436 14.16 -3.19 10.45
C VAL A 436 14.11 -2.82 11.93
N LEU A 437 15.16 -2.14 12.42
CA LEU A 437 15.26 -1.71 13.81
C LEU A 437 15.34 -0.18 13.88
N ASP A 438 14.43 0.41 14.63
CA ASP A 438 14.51 1.79 15.07
C ASP A 438 14.82 1.83 16.58
N PRO A 439 16.04 2.21 16.99
CA PRO A 439 16.47 2.21 18.38
C PRO A 439 15.97 3.43 19.18
N ALA A 440 15.16 4.31 18.61
CA ALA A 440 14.53 5.43 19.30
C ALA A 440 13.15 5.71 18.67
N CYS A 441 12.30 4.68 18.60
CA CYS A 441 11.18 4.65 17.67
C CYS A 441 10.02 5.60 18.01
N GLY A 442 9.98 6.16 19.23
CA GLY A 442 8.91 7.06 19.66
C GLY A 442 7.55 6.38 19.53
N SER A 443 6.62 7.04 18.84
CA SER A 443 5.29 6.50 18.52
C SER A 443 5.26 5.58 17.30
N GLY A 444 6.41 5.10 16.82
CA GLY A 444 6.53 4.09 15.75
C GLY A 444 6.40 4.60 14.30
N ASN A 445 6.40 5.91 14.04
CA ASN A 445 6.10 6.44 12.69
C ASN A 445 7.08 5.93 11.60
N PHE A 446 8.38 5.85 11.91
CA PHE A 446 9.37 5.30 10.96
C PHE A 446 9.05 3.84 10.61
N LEU A 447 8.82 3.02 11.63
CA LEU A 447 8.48 1.59 11.48
C LEU A 447 7.16 1.39 10.73
N TYR A 448 6.16 2.27 10.94
CA TYR A 448 4.90 2.26 10.20
C TYR A 448 5.07 2.54 8.71
N VAL A 449 5.81 3.60 8.34
CA VAL A 449 6.05 3.93 6.93
C VAL A 449 6.81 2.80 6.24
N VAL A 450 7.77 2.17 6.91
CA VAL A 450 8.43 0.95 6.41
C VAL A 450 7.43 -0.19 6.18
N LEU A 451 6.60 -0.51 7.18
CA LEU A 451 5.56 -1.55 7.06
C LEU A 451 4.60 -1.28 5.89
N GLU A 452 4.17 -0.03 5.69
CA GLU A 452 3.35 0.37 4.55
C GLU A 452 4.04 0.05 3.22
N HIS A 453 5.32 0.44 3.05
CA HIS A 453 6.03 0.18 1.80
C HIS A 453 6.27 -1.32 1.55
N LEU A 454 6.59 -2.09 2.60
CA LEU A 454 6.71 -3.55 2.50
C LEU A 454 5.37 -4.19 2.10
N LYS A 455 4.24 -3.72 2.67
CA LYS A 455 2.90 -4.18 2.31
C LYS A 455 2.45 -3.79 0.91
N ARG A 456 2.81 -2.59 0.44
CA ARG A 456 2.57 -2.18 -0.96
C ARG A 456 3.29 -3.11 -1.92
N LEU A 457 4.57 -3.40 -1.65
CA LEU A 457 5.38 -4.30 -2.46
C LEU A 457 4.85 -5.75 -2.40
N GLU A 458 4.43 -6.24 -1.24
CA GLU A 458 3.77 -7.55 -1.10
C GLU A 458 2.47 -7.65 -1.94
N GLY A 459 1.68 -6.57 -1.99
CA GLY A 459 0.48 -6.49 -2.83
C GLY A 459 0.77 -6.64 -4.33
N GLU A 460 1.90 -6.11 -4.80
CA GLU A 460 2.36 -6.30 -6.19
C GLU A 460 2.79 -7.74 -6.47
N VAL A 461 3.45 -8.40 -5.50
CA VAL A 461 3.80 -9.83 -5.61
C VAL A 461 2.54 -10.68 -5.72
N PHE A 462 1.53 -10.43 -4.88
CA PHE A 462 0.25 -11.15 -4.98
C PHE A 462 -0.45 -10.92 -6.32
N ALA A 463 -0.40 -9.69 -6.86
CA ALA A 463 -0.98 -9.38 -8.18
C ALA A 463 -0.25 -10.11 -9.33
N ALA A 464 1.08 -10.20 -9.30
CA ALA A 464 1.83 -11.00 -10.27
C ALA A 464 1.51 -12.50 -10.15
N CYS A 465 1.29 -13.00 -8.93
CA CYS A 465 0.89 -14.38 -8.68
C CYS A 465 -0.58 -14.68 -9.03
N ASP A 466 -1.44 -13.68 -9.24
CA ASP A 466 -2.78 -13.85 -9.80
C ASP A 466 -2.74 -14.14 -11.32
N GLU A 467 -1.67 -13.72 -12.01
CA GLU A 467 -1.47 -14.05 -13.44
C GLU A 467 -1.07 -15.52 -13.66
N VAL A 468 -0.66 -16.22 -12.60
CA VAL A 468 -0.29 -17.63 -12.62
C VAL A 468 -1.40 -18.45 -11.97
N ALA A 469 -1.95 -19.43 -12.68
CA ALA A 469 -3.15 -20.16 -12.23
C ALA A 469 -2.97 -20.79 -10.83
N GLY A 470 -3.69 -20.24 -9.84
CA GLY A 470 -3.64 -20.70 -8.45
C GLY A 470 -2.47 -20.17 -7.60
N GLY A 471 -1.57 -19.35 -8.17
CA GLY A 471 -0.36 -18.86 -7.50
C GLY A 471 -0.65 -18.09 -6.21
N ARG A 472 -1.58 -17.14 -6.26
CA ARG A 472 -2.03 -16.38 -5.07
C ARG A 472 -2.61 -17.26 -3.97
N GLN A 473 -3.41 -18.27 -4.31
CA GLN A 473 -4.02 -19.13 -3.29
C GLN A 473 -2.94 -19.90 -2.51
N MET A 474 -1.93 -20.43 -3.22
CA MET A 474 -0.78 -21.11 -2.60
C MET A 474 0.00 -20.21 -1.65
N LEU A 475 0.22 -18.94 -2.02
CA LEU A 475 0.86 -17.93 -1.16
C LEU A 475 0.03 -17.62 0.09
N LEU A 476 -1.28 -17.38 -0.07
CA LEU A 476 -2.17 -17.10 1.06
C LEU A 476 -2.30 -18.28 2.03
N GLU A 477 -2.28 -19.52 1.50
CA GLU A 477 -2.31 -20.75 2.30
C GLU A 477 -1.01 -21.03 3.05
N SER A 478 0.14 -20.48 2.61
CA SER A 478 1.43 -20.62 3.31
C SER A 478 1.42 -20.00 4.71
N GLY A 479 0.56 -19.00 4.94
CA GLY A 479 0.54 -18.18 6.15
C GLY A 479 1.74 -17.24 6.29
N HIS A 480 2.74 -17.31 5.41
CA HIS A 480 3.84 -16.35 5.36
C HIS A 480 3.32 -15.04 4.78
N THR A 481 3.64 -13.91 5.43
CA THR A 481 3.25 -12.58 4.96
C THR A 481 4.07 -11.53 5.68
N VAL A 482 4.18 -10.34 5.08
CA VAL A 482 4.73 -9.18 5.78
C VAL A 482 3.88 -8.88 7.02
N ASP A 483 4.45 -8.75 8.22
CA ASP A 483 3.67 -8.42 9.42
C ASP A 483 4.50 -7.65 10.48
N PRO A 484 3.87 -7.08 11.54
CA PRO A 484 4.55 -6.28 12.55
C PRO A 484 5.80 -6.90 13.20
N HIS A 485 5.97 -8.23 13.23
CA HIS A 485 7.14 -8.87 13.84
C HIS A 485 8.48 -8.49 13.17
N GLN A 486 8.44 -8.06 11.91
CA GLN A 486 9.61 -7.60 11.15
C GLN A 486 10.13 -6.23 11.62
N LEU A 487 9.27 -5.44 12.25
CA LEU A 487 9.53 -4.06 12.66
C LEU A 487 9.87 -4.02 14.14
N LEU A 488 11.12 -3.69 14.45
CA LEU A 488 11.68 -3.73 15.79
C LEU A 488 11.87 -2.30 16.31
N GLY A 489 11.46 -2.04 17.54
CA GLY A 489 11.56 -0.74 18.18
C GLY A 489 12.24 -0.80 19.54
N ILE A 490 12.95 0.25 19.91
CA ILE A 490 13.33 0.51 21.31
C ILE A 490 12.85 1.92 21.64
N GLU A 491 12.16 2.06 22.77
CA GLU A 491 11.62 3.34 23.25
C GLU A 491 11.70 3.43 24.77
N LEU A 492 12.04 4.59 25.31
CA LEU A 492 12.20 4.80 26.75
C LEU A 492 10.87 5.11 27.46
N ASN A 493 9.95 5.81 26.77
CA ASN A 493 8.67 6.22 27.30
C ASN A 493 7.61 5.10 27.08
N PRO A 494 7.05 4.50 28.15
CA PRO A 494 6.08 3.41 28.02
C PRO A 494 4.82 3.80 27.24
N ARG A 495 4.42 5.08 27.29
CA ARG A 495 3.28 5.60 26.51
C ARG A 495 3.57 5.58 25.00
N ALA A 496 4.79 5.96 24.60
CA ALA A 496 5.20 5.98 23.21
C ALA A 496 5.41 4.56 22.66
N ALA A 497 6.02 3.67 23.46
CA ALA A 497 6.20 2.26 23.12
C ALA A 497 4.85 1.54 22.85
N ALA A 498 3.86 1.74 23.73
CA ALA A 498 2.51 1.17 23.54
C ALA A 498 1.81 1.70 22.28
N ILE A 499 2.01 2.99 21.96
CA ILE A 499 1.52 3.57 20.70
C ILE A 499 2.22 2.98 19.49
N ALA A 500 3.54 2.76 19.52
CA ALA A 500 4.28 2.19 18.41
C ALA A 500 3.78 0.78 18.03
N GLU A 501 3.47 -0.05 19.03
CA GLU A 501 2.85 -1.37 18.80
C GLU A 501 1.45 -1.22 18.17
N LEU A 502 0.60 -0.35 18.72
CA LEU A 502 -0.74 -0.08 18.20
C LEU A 502 -0.73 0.41 16.75
N VAL A 503 0.17 1.35 16.43
CA VAL A 503 0.34 1.98 15.12
C VAL A 503 0.72 0.95 14.05
N LEU A 504 1.62 0.01 14.37
CA LEU A 504 1.98 -1.09 13.46
C LEU A 504 0.79 -2.02 13.20
N TRP A 505 -0.01 -2.34 14.22
CA TRP A 505 -1.18 -3.19 14.06
C TRP A 505 -2.30 -2.55 13.24
N ILE A 506 -2.60 -1.27 13.47
CA ILE A 506 -3.57 -0.52 12.66
C ILE A 506 -3.11 -0.49 11.19
N GLY A 507 -1.83 -0.17 10.94
CA GLY A 507 -1.25 -0.17 9.61
C GLY A 507 -1.31 -1.53 8.91
N TYR A 508 -0.95 -2.60 9.62
CA TYR A 508 -1.07 -3.97 9.11
C TYR A 508 -2.52 -4.32 8.72
N LEU A 509 -3.50 -3.98 9.57
CA LEU A 509 -4.91 -4.29 9.33
C LEU A 509 -5.49 -3.49 8.16
N GLN A 510 -5.17 -2.18 8.04
CA GLN A 510 -5.52 -1.38 6.86
C GLN A 510 -5.04 -2.05 5.56
N TRP A 511 -3.79 -2.52 5.53
CA TRP A 511 -3.23 -3.20 4.36
C TRP A 511 -3.78 -4.61 4.14
N HIS A 512 -4.06 -5.37 5.19
CA HIS A 512 -4.69 -6.69 5.09
C HIS A 512 -6.05 -6.58 4.38
N PHE A 513 -6.90 -5.62 4.76
CA PHE A 513 -8.20 -5.45 4.12
C PHE A 513 -8.11 -4.86 2.70
N ARG A 514 -7.17 -3.94 2.44
CA ARG A 514 -6.93 -3.41 1.07
C ARG A 514 -6.40 -4.49 0.11
N THR A 515 -5.57 -5.41 0.58
CA THR A 515 -4.92 -6.42 -0.30
C THR A 515 -5.68 -7.73 -0.38
N ARG A 516 -6.40 -8.16 0.68
CA ARG A 516 -7.11 -9.44 0.75
C ARG A 516 -8.65 -9.29 0.75
N GLY A 517 -9.16 -8.07 0.59
CA GLY A 517 -10.59 -7.78 0.72
C GLY A 517 -11.12 -8.10 2.12
N LYS A 518 -12.42 -8.37 2.25
CA LYS A 518 -13.09 -8.63 3.54
C LYS A 518 -12.80 -10.04 4.14
N VAL A 519 -11.66 -10.66 3.81
CA VAL A 519 -11.18 -11.90 4.44
C VAL A 519 -10.74 -11.59 5.87
N ARG A 520 -11.20 -12.35 6.87
CA ARG A 520 -10.79 -12.12 8.26
C ARG A 520 -9.27 -12.28 8.45
N PRO A 521 -8.63 -11.47 9.31
CA PRO A 521 -7.31 -11.79 9.85
C PRO A 521 -7.38 -13.03 10.78
N PRO A 522 -6.26 -13.73 11.02
CA PRO A 522 -6.20 -14.80 12.01
C PRO A 522 -6.42 -14.27 13.44
N GLU A 523 -6.98 -15.09 14.33
CA GLU A 523 -7.16 -14.73 15.74
C GLU A 523 -5.95 -15.19 16.60
N PRO A 524 -5.47 -14.37 17.57
CA PRO A 524 -5.95 -13.03 17.88
C PRO A 524 -5.52 -12.00 16.81
N VAL A 525 -6.37 -11.00 16.59
CA VAL A 525 -6.22 -9.98 15.52
C VAL A 525 -4.94 -9.16 15.70
N ILE A 526 -4.64 -8.80 16.94
CA ILE A 526 -3.40 -8.22 17.43
C ILE A 526 -2.63 -9.36 18.10
N LYS A 527 -1.32 -9.43 17.91
CA LYS A 527 -0.43 -10.34 18.65
C LYS A 527 0.63 -9.50 19.34
N ASN A 528 0.88 -9.77 20.62
CA ASN A 528 2.07 -9.23 21.28
C ASN A 528 3.30 -10.02 20.79
N PHE A 529 4.08 -9.42 19.89
CA PHE A 529 5.31 -10.00 19.37
C PHE A 529 6.53 -9.69 20.26
N GLY A 530 6.42 -8.78 21.23
CA GLY A 530 7.57 -8.25 21.98
C GLY A 530 8.58 -7.51 21.09
N ASN A 531 8.15 -7.02 19.93
CA ASN A 531 8.99 -6.36 18.93
C ASN A 531 9.32 -4.90 19.28
N ILE A 532 8.51 -4.25 20.12
CA ILE A 532 8.79 -2.93 20.69
C ILE A 532 9.26 -3.09 22.14
N GLU A 533 10.53 -2.78 22.41
CA GLU A 533 11.14 -2.92 23.74
C GLU A 533 11.09 -1.59 24.51
N CYS A 534 10.29 -1.53 25.58
CA CYS A 534 10.25 -0.38 26.48
C CYS A 534 11.48 -0.33 27.41
N ARG A 535 12.58 0.30 26.96
CA ARG A 535 13.83 0.49 27.73
C ARG A 535 14.72 1.58 27.15
N ASP A 536 15.77 1.93 27.88
CA ASP A 536 16.88 2.72 27.33
C ASP A 536 17.62 1.92 26.23
N ALA A 537 17.82 2.56 25.08
CA ALA A 537 18.60 2.04 23.97
C ALA A 537 20.11 2.16 24.21
N VAL A 538 20.53 3.15 25.03
CA VAL A 538 21.92 3.35 25.42
C VAL A 538 22.25 2.41 26.60
N PRO A 539 23.13 1.42 26.42
CA PRO A 539 23.48 0.51 27.52
C PRO A 539 24.24 1.29 28.62
N PRO A 540 23.96 1.04 29.91
CA PRO A 540 24.66 1.72 31.00
C PRO A 540 26.18 1.55 30.87
N THR A 541 26.93 2.60 31.21
CA THR A 541 28.37 2.75 30.89
C THR A 541 29.28 1.64 31.45
N THR A 542 28.81 0.86 32.43
CA THR A 542 29.48 -0.35 32.94
C THR A 542 29.33 -1.56 32.02
N ALA A 543 28.22 -1.68 31.28
CA ALA A 543 27.98 -2.71 30.27
C ALA A 543 28.69 -2.39 28.95
N ALA A 544 28.68 -1.13 28.51
CA ALA A 544 29.40 -0.68 27.30
C ALA A 544 30.90 -1.04 27.35
N LYS A 545 31.55 -0.89 28.52
CA LYS A 545 32.95 -1.30 28.74
C LYS A 545 33.16 -2.82 28.58
N LYS A 546 32.20 -3.66 28.97
CA LYS A 546 32.28 -5.12 28.77
C LYS A 546 32.12 -5.50 27.30
N CYS A 547 31.15 -4.93 26.58
CA CYS A 547 31.00 -5.17 25.15
C CYS A 547 32.27 -4.78 24.38
N TRP A 548 32.77 -3.55 24.54
CA TRP A 548 33.96 -3.08 23.81
C TRP A 548 35.22 -3.89 24.14
N ALA A 549 35.41 -4.31 25.41
CA ALA A 549 36.51 -5.19 25.80
C ALA A 549 36.40 -6.60 25.19
N THR A 550 35.20 -7.07 24.85
CA THR A 550 34.96 -8.39 24.25
C THR A 550 35.14 -8.36 22.73
N THR A 551 34.80 -7.27 22.07
CA THR A 551 35.11 -7.08 20.63
C THR A 551 36.60 -6.80 20.40
N ALA A 552 37.24 -6.00 21.27
CA ALA A 552 38.67 -5.69 21.19
C ALA A 552 39.59 -6.87 21.57
N SER A 553 39.12 -7.84 22.35
CA SER A 553 39.85 -9.09 22.60
C SER A 553 39.75 -10.04 21.40
N ARG A 554 38.57 -10.15 20.76
CA ARG A 554 38.38 -10.92 19.53
C ARG A 554 39.16 -10.37 18.33
N SER A 555 39.33 -9.05 18.21
CA SER A 555 40.15 -8.44 17.14
C SER A 555 41.67 -8.60 17.34
N ARG A 556 42.13 -9.01 18.54
CA ARG A 556 43.55 -9.31 18.81
C ARG A 556 43.92 -10.80 18.72
N SER A 557 42.93 -11.69 18.61
CA SER A 557 43.15 -13.13 18.38
C SER A 557 43.02 -13.55 16.90
N GLY A 558 42.99 -12.60 15.97
CA GLY A 558 42.62 -12.79 14.55
C GLY A 558 43.69 -12.44 13.52
N MET A 559 44.97 -12.36 13.88
CA MET A 559 46.10 -12.22 12.93
C MET A 559 47.22 -13.21 13.25
N ALA A 560 46.90 -14.50 13.15
CA ALA A 560 47.91 -15.52 12.92
C ALA A 560 48.29 -15.47 11.44
N ALA A 561 49.53 -15.08 11.13
CA ALA A 561 50.05 -15.13 9.77
C ALA A 561 50.04 -16.59 9.24
N PRO A 562 49.77 -16.82 7.94
CA PRO A 562 49.79 -18.17 7.38
C PRO A 562 51.20 -18.78 7.53
N PRO A 563 51.31 -20.07 7.91
CA PRO A 563 52.60 -20.69 8.14
C PRO A 563 53.36 -20.85 6.82
N SER A 564 54.51 -20.15 6.72
CA SER A 564 55.52 -20.42 5.70
C SER A 564 56.00 -21.88 5.80
N PRO A 565 56.25 -22.59 4.69
CA PRO A 565 56.59 -24.02 4.72
C PRO A 565 57.94 -24.26 5.40
N THR A 566 57.91 -24.84 6.60
CA THR A 566 59.12 -25.20 7.34
C THR A 566 59.79 -26.42 6.71
N ARG A 567 61.07 -26.26 6.33
CA ARG A 567 61.95 -27.40 6.07
C ARG A 567 62.04 -28.27 7.33
N SER A 568 61.86 -29.58 7.16
CA SER A 568 62.11 -30.59 8.19
C SER A 568 63.59 -30.60 8.62
N PRO A 569 63.93 -31.01 9.86
CA PRO A 569 65.20 -30.64 10.48
C PRO A 569 66.37 -31.54 10.09
N ALA A 570 67.58 -31.03 10.30
CA ALA A 570 68.81 -31.79 10.09
C ALA A 570 68.96 -32.95 11.09
N ARG A 571 69.30 -34.14 10.58
CA ARG A 571 70.16 -35.10 11.28
C ARG A 571 71.14 -35.74 10.31
N ARG A 572 72.43 -35.46 10.51
CA ARG A 572 73.51 -36.25 9.94
C ARG A 572 73.53 -37.62 10.62
N CYS A 573 73.52 -38.70 9.85
CA CYS A 573 74.11 -39.97 10.28
C CYS A 573 75.22 -40.34 9.32
N ARG A 574 76.36 -40.79 9.88
CA ARG A 574 77.56 -41.18 9.14
C ARG A 574 77.55 -42.67 8.81
N THR A 575 78.46 -43.05 7.91
CA THR A 575 79.05 -44.38 7.72
C THR A 575 78.20 -45.52 7.14
N SER A 576 78.51 -45.80 5.86
CA SER A 576 79.15 -47.03 5.36
C SER A 576 78.34 -48.14 4.65
N ARG A 577 78.69 -48.26 3.36
CA ARG A 577 78.91 -49.48 2.53
C ARG A 577 77.72 -50.34 2.05
N CYS A 578 77.80 -50.63 0.74
CA CYS A 578 77.04 -51.62 -0.06
C CYS A 578 75.51 -51.41 -0.08
N GLY A 579 74.79 -51.77 -1.15
CA GLY A 579 75.23 -52.28 -2.45
C GLY A 579 74.03 -52.79 -3.26
N SER A 580 74.12 -52.68 -4.60
CA SER A 580 73.34 -53.43 -5.61
C SER A 580 71.79 -53.44 -5.60
N ARG A 581 71.25 -52.78 -6.64
CA ARG A 581 70.40 -53.34 -7.73
C ARG A 581 68.86 -53.50 -7.58
N CYS A 582 68.27 -53.46 -8.78
CA CYS A 582 66.91 -53.79 -9.23
C CYS A 582 65.79 -52.84 -8.79
N THR A 583 65.21 -51.94 -9.61
CA THR A 583 64.61 -51.98 -10.98
C THR A 583 63.15 -52.43 -11.04
N ALA A 584 62.34 -51.58 -11.68
CA ALA A 584 61.03 -51.85 -12.27
C ALA A 584 59.87 -52.19 -11.29
N THR A 585 58.62 -51.86 -11.59
CA THR A 585 58.04 -51.34 -12.86
C THR A 585 56.98 -50.30 -12.56
#